data_AF-A0A1I5W9N2-F1
#
_entry.id   AF-A0A1I5W9N2-F1
#
_cell.length_a   1.000
_cell.length_b   1.000
_cell.length_c   1.000
_cell.angle_alpha   90.00
_cell.angle_beta   90.00
_cell.angle_gamma   90.00
#
_symmetry.space_group_name_H-M   'P 1'
#
loop_
_entity.id
_entity.type
_entity.pdbx_description
1 polymer ?
#
loop_
_entity_poly.entity_id
_entity_poly.type
_entity_poly.pdbx_seq_one_letter_code
_entity_poly.pdbx_strand_id
1 'polypeptide(L)'
;MLMTAARVPWDMDCPACGGPVTLEVGPDRLPSTSLSDAVLDAAEGERLGVVRTCWDCGWQEERWLRVEAIETTAGDADAIERARLLEEITDELAAIEALGTLEDTLAEVRRQRRLEPAAEDTNEDVTEE
;
A
#
# COMPACT_ATOMS: atom_id res chain seq x y z
N MET A 1 32.84 -12.86 -4.71
CA MET A 1 32.60 -13.00 -3.26
C MET A 1 31.33 -13.83 -3.10
N LEU A 2 31.41 -15.02 -2.50
CA LEU A 2 30.24 -15.88 -2.27
C LEU A 2 29.48 -15.34 -1.05
N MET A 3 28.35 -14.67 -1.29
CA MET A 3 27.40 -14.28 -0.25
C MET A 3 26.82 -15.55 0.34
N THR A 4 27.29 -15.93 1.53
CA THR A 4 26.73 -17.05 2.26
C THR A 4 25.35 -16.61 2.74
N ALA A 5 24.29 -17.08 2.11
CA ALA A 5 22.94 -16.93 2.65
C ALA A 5 22.92 -17.68 3.99
N ALA A 6 23.13 -16.95 5.08
CA ALA A 6 22.94 -17.49 6.41
C ALA A 6 21.44 -17.75 6.57
N ARG A 7 21.01 -18.98 6.28
CA ARG A 7 19.73 -19.48 6.77
C ARG A 7 19.86 -19.49 8.28
N VAL A 8 19.30 -18.47 8.94
CA VAL A 8 19.09 -18.52 10.37
C VAL A 8 18.05 -19.61 10.58
N PRO A 9 18.38 -20.75 11.21
CA PRO A 9 17.37 -21.73 11.57
C PRO A 9 16.59 -21.10 12.73
N TRP A 10 15.49 -20.44 12.42
CA TRP A 10 14.50 -20.05 13.41
C TRP A 10 13.67 -21.28 13.70
N ASP A 11 14.26 -22.20 14.47
CA ASP A 11 13.48 -23.28 15.06
C ASP A 11 12.48 -22.62 16.01
N MET A 12 11.18 -22.63 15.65
CA MET A 12 10.12 -21.96 16.41
C MET A 12 9.70 -22.77 17.65
N ASP A 13 10.39 -23.86 17.92
CA ASP A 13 10.19 -24.69 19.09
C ASP A 13 11.09 -24.24 20.26
N CYS A 14 10.54 -24.35 21.46
CA CYS A 14 11.26 -24.04 22.68
C CYS A 14 12.38 -25.07 22.90
N PRO A 15 13.65 -24.67 23.05
CA PRO A 15 14.74 -25.61 23.26
C PRO A 15 14.66 -26.35 24.59
N ALA A 16 13.89 -25.85 25.55
CA ALA A 16 13.75 -26.47 26.87
C ALA A 16 12.64 -27.53 26.93
N CYS A 17 11.52 -27.36 26.22
CA CYS A 17 10.37 -28.25 26.33
C CYS A 17 9.72 -28.66 24.99
N GLY A 18 10.16 -28.13 23.85
CA GLY A 18 9.55 -28.36 22.54
C GLY A 18 8.19 -27.69 22.35
N GLY A 19 7.75 -26.84 23.28
CA GLY A 19 6.51 -26.08 23.18
C GLY A 19 6.62 -24.88 22.22
N PRO A 20 5.49 -24.27 21.84
CA PRO A 20 5.48 -23.13 20.92
C PRO A 20 6.16 -21.91 21.52
N VAL A 21 6.80 -21.12 20.65
CA VAL A 21 7.49 -19.87 21.00
C VAL A 21 6.83 -18.69 20.30
N THR A 22 6.60 -17.62 21.04
CA THR A 22 6.22 -16.30 20.51
C THR A 22 7.45 -15.44 20.28
N LEU A 23 7.36 -14.50 19.32
CA LEU A 23 8.44 -13.61 18.92
C LEU A 23 7.94 -12.16 18.97
N GLU A 24 8.69 -11.30 19.63
CA GLU A 24 8.45 -9.86 19.73
C GLU A 24 9.71 -9.10 19.30
N VAL A 25 9.54 -7.96 18.61
CA VAL A 25 10.67 -7.16 18.10
C VAL A 25 10.74 -5.84 18.83
N GLY A 26 11.70 -5.70 19.74
CA GLY A 26 12.12 -4.46 20.39
C GLY A 26 11.03 -3.68 21.15
N PRO A 27 11.40 -2.79 22.07
CA PRO A 27 10.44 -1.89 22.70
C PRO A 27 10.01 -0.74 21.76
N ASP A 28 10.83 -0.43 20.75
CA ASP A 28 10.65 0.74 19.88
C ASP A 28 9.77 0.47 18.65
N ARG A 29 9.29 -0.76 18.49
CA ARG A 29 8.38 -1.16 17.40
C ARG A 29 7.02 -1.54 17.98
N LEU A 30 5.99 -1.52 17.13
CA LEU A 30 4.67 -1.95 17.56
C LEU A 30 4.71 -3.46 17.89
N PRO A 31 3.95 -3.93 18.90
CA PRO A 31 3.90 -5.36 19.23
C PRO A 31 3.42 -6.25 18.06
N SER A 32 2.67 -5.67 17.11
CA SER A 32 2.20 -6.35 15.90
C SER A 32 3.20 -6.33 14.74
N THR A 33 4.33 -5.62 14.86
CA THR A 33 5.34 -5.54 13.80
C THR A 33 5.97 -6.93 13.59
N SER A 34 5.93 -7.43 12.35
CA SER A 34 6.61 -8.67 12.01
C SER A 34 8.12 -8.47 11.99
N LEU A 35 8.89 -9.52 12.23
CA LEU A 35 10.35 -9.45 12.13
C LEU A 35 10.82 -9.00 10.74
N SER A 36 10.15 -9.48 9.68
CA SER A 36 10.50 -9.10 8.31
C SER A 36 10.32 -7.60 8.08
N ASP A 37 9.19 -7.04 8.50
CA ASP A 37 8.93 -5.60 8.35
C ASP A 37 9.92 -4.79 9.17
N ALA A 38 10.23 -5.22 10.40
CA ALA A 38 11.22 -4.55 11.23
C ALA A 38 12.62 -4.56 10.61
N VAL A 39 13.02 -5.64 9.95
CA VAL A 39 14.31 -5.73 9.23
C VAL A 39 14.31 -4.84 7.99
N LEU A 40 13.23 -4.81 7.21
CA LEU A 40 13.12 -3.98 6.01
C LEU A 40 13.11 -2.48 6.33
N ASP A 41 12.49 -2.09 7.46
CA ASP A 41 12.44 -0.71 7.94
C ASP A 41 13.71 -0.29 8.73
N ALA A 42 14.63 -1.21 9.00
CA ALA A 42 15.83 -0.90 9.77
C ALA A 42 16.82 -0.09 8.95
N ALA A 43 17.37 0.97 9.55
CA ALA A 43 18.47 1.71 8.97
C ALA A 43 19.75 0.85 8.90
N GLU A 44 20.66 1.21 7.99
CA GLU A 44 21.98 0.57 7.91
C GLU A 44 22.72 0.69 9.26
N GLY A 45 23.12 -0.46 9.82
CA GLY A 45 23.76 -0.58 11.12
C GLY A 45 22.82 -0.55 12.33
N GLU A 46 21.51 -0.35 12.14
CA GLU A 46 20.50 -0.40 13.22
C GLU A 46 20.51 -1.77 13.90
N ARG A 47 20.34 -1.76 15.22
CA ARG A 47 20.26 -2.95 16.07
C ARG A 47 18.82 -3.21 16.48
N LEU A 48 18.27 -4.34 16.04
CA LEU A 48 16.94 -4.80 16.40
C LEU A 48 17.04 -5.80 17.54
N GLY A 49 16.38 -5.52 18.67
CA GLY A 49 16.18 -6.49 19.74
C GLY A 49 15.04 -7.44 19.37
N VAL A 50 15.23 -8.74 19.57
CA VAL A 50 14.20 -9.76 19.34
C VAL A 50 14.09 -10.61 20.60
N VAL A 51 12.89 -10.67 21.16
CA VAL A 51 12.58 -11.48 22.34
C VAL A 51 11.76 -12.68 21.90
N ARG A 52 12.17 -13.86 22.36
CA ARG A 52 11.49 -15.13 22.15
C ARG A 52 11.02 -15.66 23.49
N THR A 53 9.73 -15.99 23.59
CA THR A 53 9.12 -16.43 24.85
C THR A 53 8.32 -17.71 24.62
N CYS A 54 8.63 -18.74 25.41
CA CYS A 54 7.83 -19.95 25.52
C CYS A 54 6.87 -19.84 26.70
N TRP A 55 5.57 -19.85 26.41
CA TRP A 55 4.54 -19.72 27.44
C TRP A 55 4.33 -21.00 28.26
N ASP A 56 4.77 -22.16 27.77
CA ASP A 56 4.57 -23.45 28.44
C ASP A 56 5.53 -23.66 29.62
N CYS A 57 6.80 -23.23 29.47
CA CYS A 57 7.84 -23.45 30.48
C CYS A 57 8.50 -22.17 30.99
N GLY A 58 8.09 -21.00 30.49
CA GLY A 58 8.63 -19.70 30.88
C GLY A 58 10.05 -19.41 30.37
N TRP A 59 10.55 -20.21 29.42
CA TRP A 59 11.83 -19.92 28.77
C TRP A 59 11.74 -18.62 27.97
N GLN A 60 12.76 -17.77 28.13
CA GLN A 60 12.88 -16.51 27.41
C GLN A 60 14.30 -16.35 26.89
N GLU A 61 14.43 -15.86 25.66
CA GLU A 61 15.70 -15.53 25.02
C GLU A 61 15.60 -14.16 24.36
N GLU A 62 16.66 -13.36 24.53
CA GLU A 62 16.81 -12.08 23.84
C GLU A 62 18.00 -12.18 22.88
N ARG A 63 17.77 -11.77 21.62
CA ARG A 63 18.80 -11.70 20.58
C ARG A 63 18.84 -10.32 19.97
N TRP A 64 20.03 -9.92 19.54
CA TRP A 64 20.23 -8.66 18.84
C TRP A 64 20.64 -8.94 17.40
N LEU A 65 19.87 -8.40 16.46
CA LEU A 65 20.16 -8.44 15.03
C LEU A 65 20.71 -7.08 14.62
N ARG A 66 21.69 -7.08 13.71
CA ARG A 66 22.13 -5.86 13.04
C ARG A 66 21.98 -6.04 11.54
N VAL A 67 21.33 -5.08 10.89
CA VAL A 67 21.23 -5.04 9.43
C VAL A 67 22.44 -4.28 8.90
N GLU A 68 23.41 -4.97 8.30
CA GLU A 68 24.61 -4.34 7.72
C GLU A 68 24.34 -3.77 6.32
N ALA A 69 23.57 -4.46 5.50
CA ALA A 69 23.09 -3.96 4.21
C ALA A 69 21.90 -4.80 3.74
N ILE A 70 20.99 -4.17 2.99
CA ILE A 70 19.96 -4.86 2.22
C ILE A 70 20.26 -4.57 0.75
N GLU A 71 20.73 -5.57 0.03
CA GLU A 71 20.92 -5.45 -1.42
C GLU A 71 19.55 -5.48 -2.08
N THR A 72 19.03 -4.32 -2.45
CA THR A 72 17.89 -4.24 -3.36
C THR A 72 18.45 -4.43 -4.77
N THR A 73 18.36 -5.63 -5.33
CA THR A 73 18.38 -5.72 -6.79
C THR A 73 17.21 -4.90 -7.30
N ALA A 74 17.36 -4.19 -8.42
CA ALA A 74 16.18 -3.77 -9.17
C ALA A 74 15.29 -5.01 -9.25
N GLY A 75 14.05 -4.90 -8.74
CA GLY A 75 13.10 -6.00 -8.78
C GLY A 75 13.03 -6.58 -10.19
N ASP A 76 12.52 -7.81 -10.34
CA ASP A 76 12.39 -8.46 -11.66
C ASP A 76 11.97 -7.43 -12.71
N ALA A 77 12.85 -7.18 -13.69
CA ALA A 77 12.69 -6.08 -14.63
C ALA A 77 11.35 -6.22 -15.37
N ASP A 78 10.92 -7.46 -15.61
CA ASP A 78 9.63 -7.78 -16.22
C ASP A 78 8.46 -7.45 -15.28
N ALA A 79 8.62 -7.61 -13.96
CA ALA A 79 7.61 -7.26 -12.98
C ALA A 79 7.49 -5.73 -12.81
N ILE A 80 8.61 -5.01 -12.84
CA ILE A 80 8.64 -3.54 -12.82
C ILE A 80 7.96 -2.98 -14.08
N GLU A 81 8.33 -3.50 -15.25
CA GLU A 81 7.74 -3.07 -16.52
C GLU A 81 6.24 -3.38 -16.56
N ARG A 82 5.83 -4.54 -16.07
CA ARG A 82 4.41 -4.89 -15.96
C ARG A 82 3.64 -3.94 -15.04
N ALA A 83 4.21 -3.57 -13.89
CA ALA A 83 3.57 -2.63 -12.97
C ALA A 83 3.41 -1.25 -13.63
N ARG A 84 4.43 -0.78 -14.34
CA ARG A 84 4.38 0.47 -15.12
C ARG A 84 3.29 0.45 -16.19
N LEU A 85 3.20 -0.62 -16.97
CA LEU A 85 2.16 -0.76 -18.00
C LEU A 85 0.75 -0.79 -17.40
N LEU A 86 0.58 -1.42 -16.23
CA LEU A 86 -0.71 -1.43 -15.53
C LEU A 86 -1.11 -0.05 -15.03
N GLU A 87 -0.16 0.75 -14.57
CA GLU A 87 -0.39 2.16 -14.19
C GLU A 87 -0.84 2.98 -15.39
N GLU A 88 -0.14 2.88 -16.53
CA GLU A 88 -0.50 3.55 -17.78
C GLU A 88 -1.92 3.17 -18.25
N ILE A 89 -2.26 1.88 -18.23
CA ILE A 89 -3.61 1.40 -18.57
C ILE A 89 -4.66 1.98 -17.61
N THR A 90 -4.34 2.07 -16.32
CA THR A 90 -5.27 2.60 -15.31
C THR A 90 -5.55 4.08 -15.54
N ASP A 91 -4.51 4.86 -15.86
CA ASP A 91 -4.65 6.28 -16.20
C ASP A 91 -5.46 6.49 -17.49
N GLU A 92 -5.21 5.66 -18.52
CA GLU A 92 -6.00 5.70 -19.76
C GLU A 92 -7.47 5.34 -19.53
N LEU A 93 -7.76 4.33 -18.71
CA LEU A 93 -9.12 3.96 -18.33
C LEU A 93 -9.84 5.12 -17.62
N ALA A 94 -9.16 5.78 -16.69
CA ALA A 94 -9.72 6.95 -15.99
C ALA A 94 -10.03 8.11 -16.97
N ALA A 95 -9.18 8.33 -17.98
CA ALA A 95 -9.41 9.33 -19.00
C ALA A 95 -10.65 9.02 -19.87
N ILE A 96 -10.87 7.74 -20.21
CA ILE A 96 -12.06 7.30 -20.96
C ILE A 96 -13.35 7.50 -20.13
N GLU A 97 -13.32 7.12 -18.85
CA GLU A 97 -14.46 7.30 -17.95
C GLU A 97 -14.85 8.77 -17.77
N ALA A 98 -13.84 9.67 -17.69
CA ALA A 98 -14.06 11.10 -17.63
C ALA A 98 -14.74 11.65 -18.91
N LEU A 99 -14.35 11.14 -20.08
CA LEU A 99 -14.99 11.51 -21.36
C LEU A 99 -16.45 11.04 -21.43
N GLY A 100 -16.72 9.78 -21.04
CA GLY A 100 -18.10 9.27 -20.99
C GLY A 100 -18.99 10.10 -20.07
N THR A 101 -18.46 10.48 -18.90
CA THR A 101 -19.15 11.38 -17.96
C THR A 101 -19.46 12.76 -18.58
N LEU A 102 -18.55 13.31 -19.38
CA LEU A 102 -18.76 14.57 -20.08
C LEU A 102 -19.86 14.46 -21.15
N GLU A 103 -19.87 13.36 -21.91
CA GLU A 103 -20.88 13.08 -22.93
C GLU A 103 -22.28 12.96 -22.31
N ASP A 104 -22.40 12.24 -21.19
CA ASP A 104 -23.64 12.11 -20.43
C ASP A 104 -24.13 13.46 -19.90
N THR A 105 -23.20 14.26 -19.35
CA THR A 105 -23.50 15.62 -18.89
C THR A 105 -24.01 16.50 -20.03
N LEU A 106 -23.39 16.44 -21.21
CA LEU A 106 -23.83 17.17 -22.40
C LEU A 106 -25.21 16.70 -22.87
N ALA A 107 -25.48 15.40 -22.86
CA ALA A 107 -26.79 14.85 -23.20
C ALA A 107 -27.89 15.37 -22.27
N GLU A 108 -27.61 15.45 -20.97
CA GLU A 108 -28.53 16.00 -19.97
C GLU A 108 -28.74 17.51 -20.15
N VAL A 109 -27.70 18.30 -20.39
CA VAL A 109 -27.84 19.74 -20.72
C VAL A 109 -28.73 19.94 -21.96
N ARG A 110 -28.53 19.13 -23.01
CA ARG A 110 -29.38 19.18 -24.21
C ARG A 110 -30.82 18.79 -23.91
N ARG A 111 -31.06 17.86 -22.98
CA ARG A 111 -32.40 17.47 -22.52
C ARG A 111 -33.08 18.62 -21.80
N GLN A 112 -32.40 19.27 -20.87
CA GLN A 112 -32.93 20.40 -20.10
C GLN A 112 -33.34 21.55 -21.02
N ARG A 113 -32.47 21.95 -21.97
CA ARG A 113 -32.80 22.99 -22.96
C ARG A 113 -34.03 22.71 -23.82
N ARG A 114 -34.35 21.44 -24.08
CA ARG A 114 -35.58 21.07 -24.82
C ARG A 114 -36.84 21.16 -23.97
N LEU A 115 -36.70 21.06 -22.65
CA LEU A 115 -37.80 21.12 -21.69
C LEU A 115 -38.02 22.55 -21.18
N GLU A 116 -37.05 23.43 -21.38
CA GLU A 116 -37.16 24.86 -21.09
C GLU A 116 -38.16 25.49 -22.06
N PRO A 117 -39.30 26.03 -21.57
CA PRO A 117 -40.26 26.70 -22.44
C PRO A 117 -39.63 27.95 -23.04
N ALA A 118 -39.94 28.24 -24.31
CA ALA A 118 -39.55 29.50 -24.93
C ALA A 118 -40.13 30.63 -24.08
N ALA A 119 -39.27 31.49 -23.55
CA ALA A 119 -39.71 32.72 -22.92
C ALA A 119 -40.59 33.46 -23.95
N GLU A 120 -41.88 33.62 -23.65
CA GLU A 120 -42.73 34.53 -24.41
C GLU A 120 -42.11 35.92 -24.25
N ASP A 121 -41.53 36.42 -25.35
CA ASP A 121 -41.18 37.83 -25.52
C ASP A 121 -42.47 38.64 -25.38
N THR A 122 -42.85 38.93 -24.13
CA THR A 122 -43.86 39.93 -23.82
C THR A 122 -43.15 41.28 -23.87
N ASN A 123 -42.73 41.70 -25.06
CA ASN A 123 -42.38 43.09 -25.31
C ASN A 123 -43.71 43.82 -25.51
N GLU A 124 -44.30 44.22 -24.39
CA GLU A 124 -45.51 45.02 -24.33
C GLU A 124 -45.17 46.41 -24.91
N ASP A 125 -45.53 46.60 -26.17
CA ASP A 125 -45.47 47.87 -26.90
C ASP A 125 -46.39 48.87 -26.20
N VAL A 126 -45.85 49.62 -25.24
CA VAL A 126 -46.53 50.79 -24.67
C VAL A 126 -46.36 51.94 -25.65
N THR A 127 -47.27 52.02 -26.60
CA THR A 127 -47.60 53.25 -27.32
C THR A 127 -48.58 54.05 -26.45
N GLU A 128 -48.14 55.18 -25.89
CA GLU A 128 -49.03 56.26 -25.44
C GLU A 128 -48.55 57.61 -26.00
N GLU A 129 -49.53 58.40 -26.47
CA GLU A 129 -49.46 59.70 -27.16
C GLU A 129 -48.75 60.83 -26.41
#